data_AF-A0A521UIW2-F1
#
_entry.id   AF-A0A521UIW2-F1
#
_cell.length_a   1.000
_cell.length_b   1.000
_cell.length_c   1.000
_cell.angle_alpha   90.00
_cell.angle_beta   90.00
_cell.angle_gamma   90.00
#
_symmetry.space_group_name_H-M   'P 1'
#
loop_
_entity.id
_entity.type
_entity.pdbx_description
1 polymer ?
#
loop_
_entity_poly.entity_id
_entity_poly.type
_entity_poly.pdbx_seq_one_letter_code
_entity_poly.pdbx_strand_id
1 'polypeptide(L)'
;MLRALALALSLAALGCASQPPLPPLAPAGPPVSAATPVVVYGANWCRHTRAAMDWLEARGVPARFRNVEADPAAYDDMHTRMTEGHIRGGGIPVLDVRGRVLLGFHADEVERALRD
;
A
#
# COMPACT_ATOMS: atom_id res chain seq x y z
N MET A 1 53.80 -8.99 -31.63
CA MET A 1 53.35 -7.76 -30.95
C MET A 1 51.95 -7.42 -31.44
N LEU A 2 51.09 -6.89 -30.55
CA LEU A 2 49.67 -6.46 -30.71
C LEU A 2 48.62 -7.59 -30.85
N ARG A 3 47.87 -7.98 -29.80
CA ARG A 3 46.73 -7.31 -29.11
C ARG A 3 45.56 -6.93 -30.03
N ALA A 4 44.45 -7.67 -29.93
CA ALA A 4 43.10 -7.10 -29.80
C ALA A 4 42.11 -8.19 -29.35
N LEU A 5 41.87 -8.29 -28.04
CA LEU A 5 40.65 -8.86 -27.48
C LEU A 5 39.50 -7.91 -27.87
N ALA A 6 38.46 -8.42 -28.53
CA ALA A 6 37.18 -7.74 -28.63
C ALA A 6 36.15 -8.54 -27.82
N LEU A 7 35.98 -8.15 -26.56
CA LEU A 7 34.88 -8.55 -25.70
C LEU A 7 33.61 -7.88 -26.25
N ALA A 8 32.73 -8.64 -26.90
CA ALA A 8 31.38 -8.17 -27.22
C ALA A 8 30.47 -8.39 -26.00
N LEU A 9 30.46 -7.40 -25.12
CA LEU A 9 29.56 -7.29 -23.98
C LEU A 9 28.19 -6.80 -24.49
N SER A 10 27.28 -7.71 -24.82
CA SER A 10 25.90 -7.31 -25.17
C SER A 10 25.09 -7.11 -23.89
N LEU A 11 24.81 -5.83 -23.62
CA LEU A 11 23.93 -5.31 -22.58
C LEU A 11 22.57 -6.00 -22.60
N ALA A 12 22.22 -6.70 -21.52
CA ALA A 12 20.83 -6.99 -21.20
C ALA A 12 20.17 -5.68 -20.75
N ALA A 13 19.51 -4.99 -21.68
CA ALA A 13 18.57 -3.94 -21.34
C ALA A 13 17.32 -4.59 -20.72
N LEU A 14 17.35 -4.81 -19.39
CA LEU A 14 16.12 -4.99 -18.62
C LEU A 14 15.39 -3.65 -18.69
N GLY A 15 14.50 -3.52 -19.67
CA GLY A 15 13.59 -2.41 -19.75
C GLY A 15 12.82 -2.29 -18.44
N CYS A 16 12.84 -1.09 -17.85
CA CYS A 16 11.81 -0.63 -16.94
C CYS A 16 10.47 -0.82 -17.66
N ALA A 17 9.80 -1.95 -17.45
CA ALA A 17 8.46 -2.14 -17.93
C ALA A 17 7.60 -1.08 -17.26
N SER A 18 7.25 -0.05 -18.02
CA SER A 18 6.19 0.90 -17.69
C SER A 18 4.93 0.07 -17.52
N GLN A 19 4.61 -0.30 -16.28
CA GLN A 19 3.33 -0.94 -16.01
C GLN A 19 2.23 0.02 -16.50
N PRO A 20 1.24 -0.47 -17.25
CA PRO A 20 0.10 0.34 -17.65
C PRO A 20 -0.54 0.94 -16.39
N PRO A 21 -1.13 2.16 -16.48
CA PRO A 21 -1.79 2.77 -15.34
C PRO A 21 -2.85 1.81 -14.83
N LEU A 22 -2.70 1.39 -13.56
CA LEU A 22 -3.68 0.54 -12.91
C LEU A 22 -5.01 1.29 -12.85
N PRO A 23 -6.15 0.61 -13.05
CA PRO A 23 -7.45 1.24 -12.89
C PRO A 23 -7.55 1.83 -11.47
N PRO A 24 -8.15 3.02 -11.28
CA PRO A 24 -8.29 3.62 -9.95
C PRO A 24 -8.87 2.62 -8.94
N LEU A 25 -8.35 2.60 -7.71
CA LEU A 25 -9.03 1.88 -6.65
C LEU A 25 -10.42 2.53 -6.49
N ALA A 26 -11.47 1.72 -6.49
CA ALA A 26 -12.83 2.24 -6.39
C ALA A 26 -12.97 3.11 -5.13
N PRO A 27 -13.66 4.26 -5.20
CA PRO A 27 -13.87 5.10 -4.04
C PRO A 27 -14.74 4.36 -3.02
N ALA A 28 -14.11 3.98 -1.91
CA ALA A 28 -14.66 3.24 -0.78
C ALA A 28 -15.32 1.89 -1.16
N GLY A 29 -14.75 0.79 -0.66
CA GLY A 29 -15.51 -0.45 -0.52
C GLY A 29 -16.82 -0.24 0.26
N PRO A 30 -17.72 -1.25 0.29
CA PRO A 30 -19.00 -1.15 0.99
C PRO A 30 -18.85 -0.58 2.41
N PRO A 31 -19.82 0.21 2.89
CA PRO A 31 -19.73 0.87 4.19
C PRO A 31 -19.41 -0.17 5.28
N VAL A 32 -18.21 -0.06 5.82
CA VAL A 32 -17.73 -0.95 6.87
C VAL A 32 -18.56 -0.65 8.11
N SER A 33 -19.17 -1.68 8.70
CA SER A 33 -19.91 -1.55 9.96
C SER A 33 -19.01 -0.93 11.04
N ALA A 34 -19.57 -0.09 11.91
CA ALA A 34 -18.86 0.56 13.00
C ALA A 34 -18.22 -0.42 14.00
N ALA A 35 -18.55 -1.72 13.91
CA ALA A 35 -18.00 -2.80 14.73
C ALA A 35 -16.57 -3.21 14.30
N THR A 36 -15.68 -2.22 14.19
CA THR A 36 -14.22 -2.37 14.01
C THR A 36 -13.74 -2.48 12.54
N PRO A 37 -13.69 -1.34 11.81
CA PRO A 37 -13.29 -1.32 10.41
C PRO A 37 -11.77 -1.45 10.19
N VAL A 38 -11.36 -2.07 9.08
CA VAL A 38 -10.01 -1.90 8.53
C VAL A 38 -10.02 -0.69 7.59
N VAL A 39 -9.10 0.25 7.79
CA VAL A 39 -8.94 1.42 6.91
C VAL A 39 -7.55 1.38 6.28
N VAL A 40 -7.50 1.52 4.96
CA VAL A 40 -6.25 1.61 4.19
C VAL A 40 -6.13 3.02 3.64
N TYR A 41 -5.20 3.79 4.19
CA TYR A 41 -4.83 5.10 3.70
C TYR A 41 -3.76 4.94 2.62
N GLY A 42 -3.98 5.53 1.44
CA GLY A 42 -3.01 5.44 0.36
C GLY A 42 -3.38 6.30 -0.84
N ALA A 43 -2.91 5.89 -2.02
CA ALA A 43 -3.19 6.58 -3.28
C ALA A 43 -3.45 5.55 -4.38
N ASN A 44 -4.23 5.93 -5.39
CA ASN A 44 -4.65 5.05 -6.49
C ASN A 44 -3.47 4.47 -7.29
N TRP A 45 -2.39 5.23 -7.42
CA TRP A 45 -1.18 4.84 -8.16
C TRP A 45 -0.24 3.94 -7.34
N CYS A 46 -0.45 3.80 -6.03
CA CYS A 46 0.48 3.10 -5.15
C CYS A 46 0.30 1.58 -5.25
N ARG A 47 1.32 0.89 -5.78
CA ARG A 47 1.39 -0.58 -5.85
C ARG A 47 1.16 -1.26 -4.49
N HIS A 48 1.73 -0.73 -3.41
CA HIS A 48 1.63 -1.35 -2.09
C HIS A 48 0.23 -1.17 -1.49
N THR A 49 -0.41 -0.02 -1.72
CA THR A 49 -1.81 0.22 -1.34
C THR A 49 -2.73 -0.77 -2.05
N ARG A 50 -2.52 -0.99 -3.35
CA ARG A 50 -3.27 -2.02 -4.09
C ARG A 50 -3.05 -3.42 -3.52
N ALA A 51 -1.79 -3.80 -3.30
CA ALA A 51 -1.47 -5.11 -2.74
C ALA A 51 -2.16 -5.36 -1.38
N ALA A 52 -2.26 -4.34 -0.53
CA ALA A 52 -3.00 -4.42 0.73
C ALA A 52 -4.50 -4.64 0.52
N MET A 53 -5.12 -3.84 -0.36
CA MET A 53 -6.56 -3.95 -0.67
C MET A 53 -6.90 -5.32 -1.28
N ASP A 54 -6.14 -5.76 -2.27
CA ASP A 54 -6.34 -7.06 -2.93
C ASP A 54 -6.19 -8.22 -1.94
N TRP A 55 -5.22 -8.12 -1.01
CA TRP A 55 -4.99 -9.14 0.01
C TRP A 55 -6.13 -9.25 1.02
N LEU A 56 -6.69 -8.11 1.43
CA LEU A 56 -7.85 -8.01 2.34
C LEU A 56 -9.11 -8.55 1.66
N GLU A 57 -9.36 -8.15 0.40
CA GLU A 57 -10.48 -8.63 -0.40
C GLU A 57 -10.44 -10.15 -0.60
N ALA A 58 -9.28 -10.71 -0.98
CA ALA A 58 -9.10 -12.15 -1.16
C ALA A 58 -9.39 -12.98 0.10
N ARG A 59 -9.40 -12.35 1.29
CA ARG A 59 -9.69 -12.97 2.59
C ARG A 59 -11.08 -12.62 3.12
N GLY A 60 -11.89 -11.90 2.34
CA GLY A 60 -13.20 -11.44 2.77
C GLY A 60 -13.14 -10.47 3.95
N VAL A 61 -12.02 -9.77 4.14
CA VAL A 61 -11.87 -8.76 5.21
C VAL A 61 -12.38 -7.42 4.67
N PRO A 62 -13.50 -6.89 5.19
CA PRO A 62 -14.03 -5.61 4.72
C PRO A 62 -13.06 -4.48 5.08
N ALA A 63 -12.63 -3.73 4.07
CA ALA A 63 -11.72 -2.62 4.23
C ALA A 63 -12.20 -1.38 3.48
N ARG A 64 -12.05 -0.22 4.13
CA ARG A 64 -12.28 1.09 3.50
C ARG A 64 -10.96 1.63 2.98
N PHE A 65 -10.88 1.86 1.67
CA PHE A 65 -9.83 2.66 1.09
C PHE A 65 -10.10 4.16 1.29
N ARG A 66 -9.09 4.92 1.73
CA ARG A 66 -9.12 6.39 1.75
C ARG A 66 -7.92 6.94 0.98
N ASN A 67 -8.19 7.73 -0.05
CA ASN A 67 -7.15 8.33 -0.88
C ASN A 67 -6.63 9.63 -0.24
N VAL A 68 -5.40 9.64 0.25
CA VAL A 68 -4.81 10.78 0.97
C VAL A 68 -4.40 11.94 0.07
N GLU A 69 -4.30 11.73 -1.25
CA GLU A 69 -4.01 12.81 -2.21
C GLU A 69 -5.29 13.49 -2.71
N ALA A 70 -6.41 12.77 -2.72
CA ALA A 70 -7.68 13.28 -3.21
C ALA A 70 -8.59 13.82 -2.09
N ASP A 71 -8.36 13.39 -0.84
CA ASP A 71 -9.15 13.77 0.33
C ASP A 71 -8.22 14.29 1.44
N PRO A 72 -8.15 15.62 1.66
CA PRO A 72 -7.37 16.19 2.77
C PRO A 72 -7.77 15.64 4.14
N ALA A 73 -9.06 15.32 4.35
CA ALA A 73 -9.51 14.71 5.60
C ALA A 73 -9.04 13.25 5.75
N ALA A 74 -8.65 12.58 4.67
CA ALA A 74 -8.00 11.27 4.74
C ALA A 74 -6.53 11.40 5.12
N TYR A 75 -5.85 12.43 4.59
CA TYR A 75 -4.48 12.75 4.97
C TYR A 75 -4.38 13.11 6.46
N ASP A 76 -5.25 13.99 6.94
CA ASP A 76 -5.26 14.41 8.35
C ASP A 76 -5.56 13.22 9.28
N ASP A 77 -6.59 12.43 8.98
CA ASP A 77 -6.93 11.23 9.75
C ASP A 77 -5.76 10.22 9.76
N MET A 78 -5.11 9.97 8.62
CA MET A 78 -3.91 9.12 8.56
C MET A 78 -2.82 9.59 9.53
N HIS A 79 -2.51 10.89 9.56
CA HIS A 79 -1.50 11.45 10.46
C HIS A 79 -1.90 11.37 11.93
N THR A 80 -3.18 11.59 12.24
CA THR A 80 -3.73 11.37 13.57
C THR A 80 -3.52 9.93 14.00
N ARG A 81 -3.89 8.94 13.17
CA ARG A 81 -3.68 7.52 13.48
C ARG A 81 -2.21 7.18 13.70
N MET A 82 -1.31 7.65 12.83
CA MET A 82 0.13 7.44 13.01
C MET A 82 0.65 8.03 14.32
N THR A 83 0.17 9.21 14.71
CA THR A 83 0.55 9.88 15.96
C THR A 83 0.05 9.11 17.18
N GLU A 84 -1.22 8.70 17.20
CA GLU A 84 -1.83 7.89 18.27
C GLU A 84 -1.13 6.53 18.42
N GLY A 85 -0.79 5.90 17.29
CA GLY A 85 -0.02 4.65 17.22
C GLY A 85 1.46 4.81 17.52
N HIS A 86 1.95 6.02 17.82
CA HIS A 86 3.37 6.34 18.04
C HIS A 86 4.28 5.90 16.89
N ILE A 87 3.74 5.82 15.67
CA ILE A 87 4.45 5.41 14.47
C ILE A 87 5.22 6.61 13.92
N ARG A 88 6.53 6.43 13.76
CA ARG A 88 7.39 7.42 13.10
C ARG A 88 7.72 6.97 11.69
N GLY A 89 7.87 7.92 10.78
CA GLY A 89 8.15 7.68 9.37
C GLY A 89 7.11 8.32 8.48
N GLY A 90 7.10 7.90 7.22
CA GLY A 90 6.13 8.38 6.25
C GLY A 90 6.01 7.41 5.09
N GLY A 91 5.08 7.73 4.20
CA GLY A 91 4.75 6.90 3.05
C GLY A 91 3.40 6.22 3.18
N ILE A 92 3.04 5.48 2.14
CA ILE A 92 1.77 4.79 2.01
C ILE A 92 2.03 3.36 1.50
N PRO A 93 1.16 2.39 1.86
CA PRO A 93 -0.04 2.56 2.65
C PRO A 93 0.22 2.69 4.15
N VAL A 94 -0.70 3.35 4.85
CA VAL A 94 -0.88 3.21 6.30
C VAL A 94 -2.17 2.42 6.51
N LEU A 95 -2.15 1.42 7.37
CA LEU A 95 -3.31 0.60 7.67
C LEU A 95 -3.69 0.82 9.12
N ASP A 96 -4.94 1.23 9.37
CA ASP A 96 -5.57 1.09 10.67
C ASP A 96 -6.35 -0.22 10.66
N VAL A 97 -5.79 -1.24 11.31
CA VAL A 97 -6.39 -2.56 11.45
C VAL A 97 -6.92 -2.66 12.86
N ARG A 98 -8.21 -2.35 13.04
CA ARG A 98 -8.90 -2.49 14.33
C ARG A 98 -8.26 -1.68 15.47
N GLY A 99 -7.75 -0.48 15.17
CA GLY A 99 -7.04 0.38 16.12
C GLY A 99 -5.53 0.09 16.21
N ARG A 100 -5.03 -0.96 15.57
CA ARG A 100 -3.58 -1.16 15.39
C ARG A 100 -3.14 -0.52 14.08
N VAL A 101 -2.28 0.49 14.19
CA VAL A 101 -1.74 1.23 13.04
C VAL A 101 -0.44 0.59 12.55
N LEU A 102 -0.39 0.29 11.26
CA LEU A 102 0.76 -0.31 10.56
C LEU A 102 1.22 0.64 9.44
N LEU A 103 2.52 0.84 9.31
CA LEU A 103 3.13 1.59 8.21
C LEU A 103 3.70 0.62 7.17
N GLY A 104 3.23 0.72 5.94
CA GLY A 104 3.53 -0.24 4.88
C GLY A 104 2.60 -1.45 4.92
N PHE A 105 2.74 -2.32 3.92
CA PHE A 105 1.96 -3.54 3.81
C PHE A 105 2.84 -4.79 4.01
N HIS A 106 2.65 -5.44 5.17
CA HIS A 106 3.25 -6.72 5.52
C HIS A 106 2.13 -7.69 5.92
N ALA A 107 1.90 -8.73 5.11
CA ALA A 107 0.75 -9.62 5.25
C ALA A 107 0.68 -10.30 6.63
N ASP A 108 1.82 -10.68 7.20
CA ASP A 108 1.92 -11.34 8.50
C ASP A 108 1.59 -10.38 9.67
N GLU A 109 1.95 -9.10 9.55
CA GLU A 109 1.59 -8.08 10.55
C GLU A 109 0.10 -7.77 10.51
N VAL A 110 -0.48 -7.64 9.31
CA VAL A 110 -1.92 -7.44 9.12
C VAL A 110 -2.70 -8.63 9.65
N GLU A 111 -2.26 -9.86 9.34
CA GLU A 111 -2.92 -11.06 9.84
C GLU A 111 -2.85 -11.16 11.36
N ARG A 112 -1.73 -10.77 11.97
CA ARG A 112 -1.61 -10.69 13.43
C ARG A 112 -2.57 -9.65 14.01
N ALA A 113 -2.63 -8.47 13.43
CA ALA A 113 -3.55 -7.41 13.85
C ALA A 113 -5.03 -7.81 13.73
N LEU A 114 -5.39 -8.69 12.79
CA LEU A 114 -6.75 -9.19 12.62
C LEU A 114 -7.16 -10.26 13.64
N ARG A 115 -6.22 -10.82 14.42
CA ARG A 115 -6.49 -11.84 15.43
C ARG A 115 -6.59 -11.28 16.85
N ASP A 116 -6.13 -10.05 17.06
CA ASP A 116 -6.22 -9.34 18.34
C ASP A 116 -7.64 -8.79 18.54
#